data_AF-A0A5E4BRZ7-F1
#
_entry.id   AF-A0A5E4BRZ7-F1
#
_cell.length_a   1.000
_cell.length_b   1.000
_cell.length_c   1.000
_cell.angle_alpha   90.00
_cell.angle_beta   90.00
_cell.angle_gamma   90.00
#
_symmetry.space_group_name_H-M   'P 1'
#
loop_
_entity.id
_entity.type
_entity.pdbx_description
1 polymer ?
#
loop_
_entity_poly.entity_id
_entity_poly.type
_entity_poly.pdbx_seq_one_letter_code
_entity_poly.pdbx_strand_id
1 'polypeptide(L)'
;MTSVQWFRENPGGGLINLFYLASGTKQEGRLKATADAKERYSTLHISTSQLEDSGTYLCAAEAQCSQVTCSLSANCSCTCNHSLCLREDLHGSI
;
A
#
# COMPACT_ATOMS: atom_id res chain seq x y z
N MET A 1 4.78 -10.06 -1.69
CA MET A 1 3.53 -9.30 -1.66
C MET A 1 2.54 -10.02 -2.54
N THR A 2 1.42 -10.49 -1.99
CA THR A 2 0.33 -11.13 -2.74
C THR A 2 -0.69 -10.12 -3.24
N SER A 3 -0.87 -9.05 -2.46
CA SER A 3 -1.77 -7.96 -2.79
C SER A 3 -1.36 -6.65 -2.12
N VAL A 4 -1.89 -5.55 -2.64
CA VAL A 4 -1.65 -4.17 -2.21
C VAL A 4 -3.00 -3.47 -2.06
N GLN A 5 -3.19 -2.78 -0.96
CA GLN A 5 -4.28 -1.83 -0.78
C GLN A 5 -3.72 -0.42 -0.66
N TRP A 6 -4.19 0.49 -1.52
CA TRP A 6 -3.89 1.92 -1.49
C TRP A 6 -4.95 2.67 -0.69
N PHE A 7 -4.47 3.63 0.10
CA PHE A 7 -5.29 4.52 0.91
C PHE A 7 -4.84 5.97 0.77
N ARG A 8 -5.77 6.88 1.04
CA ARG A 8 -5.49 8.28 1.34
C ARG A 8 -5.87 8.58 2.78
N GLU A 9 -5.00 9.25 3.52
CA GLU A 9 -5.31 9.73 4.86
C GLU A 9 -6.10 11.04 4.79
N ASN A 10 -7.21 11.10 5.53
CA ASN A 10 -7.96 12.34 5.74
C ASN A 10 -7.30 13.18 6.84
N PRO A 11 -7.52 14.51 6.86
CA PRO A 11 -7.02 15.38 7.93
C PRO A 11 -7.43 14.96 9.35
N GLY A 12 -8.50 14.16 9.49
CA GLY A 12 -8.95 13.58 10.76
C GLY A 12 -8.38 12.19 11.09
N GLY A 13 -7.36 11.70 10.35
CA GLY A 13 -6.72 10.39 10.54
C GLY A 13 -7.50 9.18 9.99
N GLY A 14 -8.65 9.41 9.36
CA GLY A 14 -9.42 8.35 8.70
C GLY A 14 -8.81 7.93 7.37
N LEU A 15 -8.85 6.63 7.05
CA LEU A 15 -8.34 6.11 5.76
C LEU A 15 -9.47 5.99 4.73
N ILE A 16 -9.27 6.60 3.56
CA ILE A 16 -10.10 6.40 2.37
C ILE A 16 -9.48 5.32 1.50
N ASN A 17 -10.24 4.27 1.18
CA ASN A 17 -9.82 3.23 0.23
C ASN A 17 -9.74 3.79 -1.20
N LEU A 18 -8.59 3.62 -1.85
CA LEU A 18 -8.40 3.97 -3.27
C LEU A 18 -8.47 2.73 -4.15
N PHE A 19 -7.48 1.84 -4.06
CA PHE A 19 -7.37 0.67 -4.94
C PHE A 19 -6.89 -0.58 -4.20
N TYR A 20 -7.49 -1.72 -4.54
CA TYR A 20 -6.98 -3.05 -4.20
C TYR A 20 -6.44 -3.71 -5.46
N LEU A 21 -5.20 -4.20 -5.41
CA LEU A 21 -4.48 -4.77 -6.55
C LEU A 21 -3.62 -5.97 -6.11
N ALA A 22 -3.81 -7.12 -6.74
CA ALA A 22 -2.87 -8.24 -6.61
C ALA A 22 -1.69 -8.10 -7.60
N SER A 23 -2.01 -7.72 -8.84
CA SER A 23 -1.06 -7.39 -9.91
C SER A 23 -1.76 -6.56 -10.97
N GLY A 24 -0.99 -5.98 -11.89
CA GLY A 24 -1.52 -5.26 -13.05
C GLY A 24 -1.74 -3.78 -12.77
N THR A 25 -2.79 -3.20 -13.36
CA THR A 25 -3.07 -1.76 -13.32
C THR A 25 -4.55 -1.51 -13.10
N LYS A 26 -4.88 -0.52 -12.26
CA LYS A 26 -6.23 0.01 -12.08
C LYS A 26 -6.20 1.53 -12.16
N GLN A 27 -7.21 2.11 -12.78
CA GLN A 27 -7.32 3.56 -12.95
C GLN A 27 -8.75 4.01 -12.69
N GLU A 28 -8.89 5.12 -11.98
CA GLU A 28 -10.16 5.79 -11.73
C GLU A 28 -9.93 7.30 -11.70
N GLY A 29 -10.57 8.00 -12.64
CA GLY A 29 -10.33 9.42 -12.86
C GLY A 29 -8.85 9.72 -13.08
N ARG A 30 -8.29 10.54 -12.18
CA ARG A 30 -6.90 11.01 -12.19
C ARG A 30 -5.93 10.05 -11.49
N LEU A 31 -6.43 9.08 -10.73
CA LEU A 31 -5.61 8.14 -9.98
C LEU A 31 -5.38 6.86 -10.78
N LYS A 32 -4.13 6.43 -10.89
CA LYS A 32 -3.72 5.17 -11.52
C LYS A 32 -2.77 4.44 -10.60
N ALA A 33 -3.11 3.23 -10.19
CA ALA A 33 -2.22 2.37 -9.44
C ALA A 33 -1.76 1.17 -10.27
N THR A 34 -0.49 0.79 -10.11
CA THR A 34 0.09 -0.41 -10.70
C THR A 34 0.68 -1.29 -9.61
N ALA A 35 0.65 -2.60 -9.77
CA ALA A 35 1.28 -3.56 -8.87
C ALA A 35 2.05 -4.60 -9.68
N ASP A 36 3.34 -4.72 -9.40
CA ASP A 36 4.19 -5.77 -9.93
C ASP A 36 4.48 -6.78 -8.82
N ALA A 37 3.80 -7.93 -8.88
CA ALA A 37 3.97 -9.00 -7.91
C ALA A 37 5.34 -9.70 -8.01
N LYS A 38 5.99 -9.67 -9.19
CA LYS A 38 7.31 -10.28 -9.41
C LYS A 38 8.39 -9.41 -8.79
N GLU A 39 8.37 -8.12 -9.12
CA GLU A 39 9.31 -7.12 -8.62
C GLU A 39 8.95 -6.59 -7.23
N ARG A 40 7.79 -7.00 -6.69
CA ARG A 40 7.29 -6.70 -5.33
C ARG A 40 7.18 -5.21 -5.02
N TYR A 41 6.74 -4.43 -5.97
CA TYR A 41 6.43 -3.02 -5.77
C TYR A 41 5.05 -2.65 -6.31
N SER A 42 4.56 -1.51 -5.88
CA SER A 42 3.36 -0.89 -6.42
C SER A 42 3.57 0.61 -6.50
N THR A 43 2.98 1.25 -7.50
CA THR A 43 2.99 2.71 -7.63
C THR A 43 1.58 3.26 -7.67
N LEU A 44 1.41 4.47 -7.14
CA LEU A 44 0.21 5.26 -7.30
C LEU A 44 0.61 6.55 -8.03
N HIS A 45 -0.03 6.80 -9.16
CA HIS A 45 0.19 7.97 -9.99
C HIS A 45 -1.05 8.83 -10.01
N ILE A 46 -0.87 10.14 -9.84
CA ILE A 46 -1.93 11.14 -9.91
C ILE A 46 -1.66 12.01 -11.14
N SER A 47 -2.49 11.85 -12.17
CA SER A 47 -2.44 12.71 -13.35
C SER A 47 -3.04 14.06 -13.02
N THR A 48 -2.46 15.14 -13.56
CA THR A 48 -2.98 16.52 -13.38
C THR A 48 -3.27 16.86 -11.91
N SER A 49 -2.27 16.68 -11.04
CA SER A 49 -2.36 16.94 -9.60
C SER A 49 -2.86 18.35 -9.32
N GLN A 50 -3.77 18.44 -8.35
CA GLN A 50 -4.40 19.67 -7.87
C GLN A 50 -4.08 19.86 -6.38
N LEU A 51 -4.33 21.07 -5.85
CA LEU A 51 -4.12 21.38 -4.43
C LEU A 51 -4.88 20.43 -3.51
N GLU A 52 -6.08 20.02 -3.94
CA GLU A 52 -6.94 19.05 -3.25
C GLU A 52 -6.38 17.63 -3.18
N ASP A 53 -5.35 17.30 -3.94
CA ASP A 53 -4.69 15.98 -3.90
C ASP A 53 -3.56 15.95 -2.87
N SER A 54 -3.20 17.09 -2.27
CA SER A 54 -2.17 17.10 -1.22
C SER A 54 -2.63 16.29 -0.01
N GLY A 55 -1.71 15.51 0.55
CA GLY A 55 -1.97 14.65 1.69
C GLY A 55 -1.04 13.45 1.74
N THR A 56 -1.26 12.61 2.74
CA THR A 56 -0.50 11.38 2.93
C THR A 56 -1.20 10.23 2.22
N TYR A 57 -0.45 9.53 1.37
CA TYR A 57 -0.88 8.31 0.71
C TYR A 57 -0.16 7.13 1.35
N LEU A 58 -0.94 6.11 1.69
CA LEU A 58 -0.44 4.92 2.37
C LEU A 58 -0.74 3.70 1.52
N CYS A 59 0.17 2.71 1.55
CA CYS A 59 -0.13 1.40 1.03
C CYS A 59 0.09 0.31 2.08
N ALA A 60 -0.83 -0.66 2.10
CA ALA A 60 -0.72 -1.87 2.90
C ALA A 60 -0.41 -3.04 1.98
N ALA A 61 0.67 -3.74 2.30
CA ALA A 61 1.13 -4.91 1.59
C ALA A 61 0.68 -6.18 2.32
N GLU A 62 0.00 -7.09 1.62
CA GLU A 62 -0.17 -8.43 2.17
C GLU A 62 1.14 -9.20 2.08
N ALA A 63 1.71 -9.47 3.25
CA ALA A 63 2.89 -10.32 3.40
C ALA A 63 2.46 -11.79 3.46
N GLN A 64 3.20 -12.66 2.77
CA GLN A 64 3.07 -14.09 3.01
C GLN A 64 3.72 -14.38 4.37
N CYS A 65 2.93 -14.74 5.37
CA CYS A 65 3.43 -15.29 6.61
C CYS A 65 3.10 -16.80 6.61
N SER A 66 4.09 -17.65 6.84
CA SER A 66 3.85 -19.08 7.06
C SER A 66 3.23 -19.25 8.45
N GLN A 67 2.11 -19.98 8.52
CA GLN A 67 1.49 -20.31 9.80
C GLN A 67 2.39 -21.32 10.52
N VAL A 68 3.06 -20.88 11.59
CA VAL A 68 3.78 -21.78 12.50
C VAL A 68 2.83 -22.16 13.63
N THR A 69 2.48 -23.45 13.73
CA THR A 69 1.76 -23.97 14.90
C THR A 69 2.73 -24.02 16.08
N CYS A 70 2.48 -23.17 17.08
CA CYS A 70 3.34 -23.02 18.24
C CYS A 70 2.80 -23.81 19.42
N SER A 71 3.55 -24.80 19.88
CA SER A 71 3.30 -25.47 21.15
C SER A 71 3.92 -24.68 22.31
N LEU A 72 3.37 -24.85 23.51
CA LEU A 72 3.61 -24.03 24.72
C LEU A 72 5.07 -23.94 25.19
N SER A 73 6.01 -24.67 24.58
CA SER A 73 7.40 -24.81 25.05
C SER A 73 8.48 -24.31 24.09
N ALA A 74 8.14 -23.61 23.00
CA ALA A 74 9.14 -23.03 22.10
C ALA A 74 8.81 -21.58 21.74
N ASN A 75 9.80 -20.69 21.86
CA ASN A 75 9.70 -19.31 21.42
C ASN A 75 9.47 -19.28 19.90
N CYS A 76 8.23 -19.02 19.51
CA CYS A 76 7.85 -18.93 18.12
C CYS A 76 8.13 -17.53 17.57
N SER A 77 8.98 -17.46 16.55
CA SER A 77 9.14 -16.25 15.74
C SER A 77 8.49 -16.46 14.38
N CYS A 78 7.53 -15.60 14.05
CA CYS A 78 7.00 -15.48 12.70
C CYS A 78 7.89 -14.49 11.93
N THR A 79 8.56 -14.94 10.88
CA THR A 79 9.32 -14.08 9.98
C THR A 79 8.42 -13.67 8.81
N CYS A 80 7.83 -12.48 8.88
CA CYS A 80 7.14 -11.91 7.72
C CYS A 80 8.19 -11.17 6.86
N ASN A 81 8.35 -11.60 5.60
CA ASN A 81 9.22 -10.92 4.65
C ASN A 81 8.63 -9.52 4.38
N HIS A 82 9.27 -8.50 4.94
CA HIS A 82 8.86 -7.11 4.90
C HIS A 82 8.69 -6.65 3.44
N SER A 83 7.47 -6.31 3.02
CA SER A 83 7.23 -5.64 1.74
C SER A 83 7.26 -4.14 2.04
N LEU A 84 8.31 -3.44 1.64
CA LEU A 84 8.44 -1.99 1.85
C LEU A 84 7.43 -1.27 0.95
N CYS A 85 6.32 -0.87 1.55
CA CYS A 85 5.36 0.05 0.96
C CYS A 85 5.75 1.46 1.41
N LEU A 86 6.25 2.29 0.48
CA LEU A 86 6.74 3.63 0.81
C LEU A 86 5.56 4.58 1.09
N ARG A 87 5.69 5.37 2.17
CA ARG A 87 4.82 6.51 2.47
C ARG A 87 5.25 7.66 1.56
N GLU A 88 4.34 8.13 0.70
CA GLU A 88 4.60 9.26 -0.18
C GLU A 88 3.80 10.47 0.34
N ASP A 89 4.50 11.53 0.75
CA ASP A 89 3.90 12.80 1.17
C ASP A 89 3.95 13.80 0.01
N LEU A 90 2.81 13.95 -0.71
CA LEU A 90 2.67 14.97 -1.74
C LEU A 90 2.41 16.34 -1.09
N HIS A 91 3.47 17.15 -0.98
CA HIS A 91 3.35 18.56 -0.62
C HIS A 91 2.99 19.36 -1.87
N GLY A 92 1.79 19.95 -1.88
CA GLY A 92 1.37 20.85 -2.95
C GLY A 92 2.29 22.07 -3.04
N SER A 93 3.12 22.15 -4.08
CA SER A 93 3.79 23.40 -4.47
C SER A 93 2.97 24.05 -5.58
N ILE A 94 2.52 25.28 -5.32
CA ILE A 94 1.91 26.19 -6.31
C ILE A 94 3.01 26.76 -7.19
#